data_AF-A0A348YKH1-F1
#
_entry.id   AF-A0A348YKH1-F1
#
_cell.length_a   1.000
_cell.length_b   1.000
_cell.length_c   1.000
_cell.angle_alpha   90.00
_cell.angle_beta   90.00
_cell.angle_gamma   90.00
#
_symmetry.space_group_name_H-M   'P 1'
#
loop_
_entity.id
_entity.type
_entity.pdbx_description
1 polymer ?
#
loop_
_entity_poly.entity_id
_entity_poly.type
_entity_poly.pdbx_seq_one_letter_code
_entity_poly.pdbx_strand_id
1 'polypeptide(L)'
;VMLLALLFVGMNGSYYIHAIYNLPNETLIEWLQSLALLITIVIFVLMYRKLEDERSGLALIAGFFGSMFFREQDVYLNTETFPGWEICALFVLAAVFYIVYRRGIGEAVHGLAKFVSSGAFPLMAAGIAMLLVYSRLYGSGYLWSNIIIDTNDEMHELLHKAKRMSEESTELLGYVLMMLSAFFYRYLRREDIKKLKSNKKNP
;
A
#
# COMPACT_ATOMS: atom_id res chain seq x y z
N VAL A 1 -15.09 4.62 -0.55
CA VAL A 1 -15.48 3.97 0.73
C VAL A 1 -16.55 2.91 0.51
N MET A 2 -17.72 3.25 -0.04
CA MET A 2 -18.81 2.28 -0.26
C MET A 2 -18.45 1.12 -1.22
N LEU A 3 -17.78 1.42 -2.35
CA LEU A 3 -17.27 0.39 -3.28
C LEU A 3 -16.26 -0.56 -2.61
N LEU A 4 -15.42 -0.02 -1.73
CA LEU A 4 -14.35 -0.76 -1.05
C LEU A 4 -14.90 -1.60 0.11
N ALA A 5 -15.93 -1.10 0.80
CA ALA A 5 -16.69 -1.88 1.77
C ALA A 5 -17.47 -3.02 1.10
N LEU A 6 -18.03 -2.79 -0.08
CA LEU A 6 -18.69 -3.84 -0.88
C LEU A 6 -17.70 -4.89 -1.39
N LEU A 7 -16.51 -4.48 -1.83
CA LEU A 7 -15.42 -5.41 -2.16
C LEU A 7 -14.99 -6.21 -0.92
N PHE A 8 -14.75 -5.54 0.22
CA PHE A 8 -14.40 -6.20 1.47
C PHE A 8 -15.46 -7.23 1.91
N VAL A 9 -16.75 -6.89 1.87
CA VAL A 9 -17.84 -7.82 2.21
C VAL A 9 -17.94 -8.97 1.20
N GLY A 10 -17.84 -8.67 -0.10
CA GLY A 10 -17.86 -9.69 -1.16
C GLY A 10 -16.68 -10.67 -1.06
N MET A 11 -15.53 -10.21 -0.59
CA MET A 11 -14.32 -11.01 -0.39
C MET A 11 -14.37 -11.92 0.83
N ASN A 12 -14.91 -11.42 1.95
CA ASN A 12 -15.19 -12.28 3.11
C ASN A 12 -16.16 -13.41 2.70
N GLY A 13 -17.14 -13.10 1.84
CA GLY A 13 -18.03 -14.09 1.23
C GLY A 13 -17.30 -15.08 0.30
N SER A 14 -16.39 -14.61 -0.56
CA SER A 14 -15.64 -15.49 -1.46
C SER A 14 -14.66 -16.41 -0.73
N TYR A 15 -14.05 -15.94 0.36
CA TYR A 15 -13.17 -16.75 1.21
C TYR A 15 -13.95 -17.85 1.94
N TYR A 16 -15.16 -17.52 2.43
CA TYR A 16 -16.08 -18.49 3.02
C TYR A 16 -16.48 -19.59 2.02
N ILE A 17 -16.71 -19.21 0.76
CA ILE A 17 -17.00 -20.14 -0.34
C ILE A 17 -15.74 -20.96 -0.68
N HIS A 18 -14.57 -20.35 -0.80
CA HIS A 18 -13.31 -21.06 -1.08
C HIS A 18 -12.94 -22.09 -0.01
N ALA A 19 -13.19 -21.78 1.27
CA ALA A 19 -12.99 -22.70 2.39
C ALA A 19 -13.90 -23.95 2.30
N ILE A 20 -15.08 -23.82 1.67
CA ILE A 20 -16.02 -24.93 1.45
C ILE A 20 -15.62 -25.77 0.22
N TYR A 21 -15.07 -25.15 -0.83
CA TYR A 21 -14.87 -25.78 -2.14
C TYR A 21 -13.42 -26.17 -2.50
N ASN A 22 -12.44 -25.93 -1.62
CA ASN A 22 -11.05 -26.43 -1.76
C ASN A 22 -10.38 -26.12 -3.11
N LEU A 23 -10.58 -24.90 -3.62
CA LEU A 23 -9.99 -24.43 -4.88
C LEU A 23 -8.49 -24.08 -4.70
N PRO A 24 -7.67 -24.12 -5.78
CA PRO A 24 -6.27 -23.67 -5.73
C PRO A 24 -6.24 -22.16 -5.51
N ASN A 25 -5.60 -21.72 -4.43
CA ASN A 25 -5.76 -20.38 -3.86
C ASN A 25 -4.60 -19.46 -4.21
N GLU A 26 -4.81 -18.59 -5.20
CA GLU A 26 -4.36 -17.20 -5.06
C GLU A 26 -5.55 -16.43 -4.50
N THR A 27 -5.38 -15.80 -3.35
CA THR A 27 -6.54 -15.19 -2.70
C THR A 27 -6.91 -13.92 -3.49
N LEU A 28 -8.20 -13.71 -3.75
CA LEU A 28 -8.68 -12.48 -4.39
C LEU A 28 -8.30 -11.22 -3.56
N ILE A 29 -7.89 -11.41 -2.29
CA ILE A 29 -7.29 -10.42 -1.40
C ILE A 29 -5.92 -9.96 -1.92
N GLU A 30 -5.00 -10.87 -2.21
CA GLU A 30 -3.66 -10.55 -2.76
C GLU A 30 -3.77 -9.70 -4.04
N TRP A 31 -4.69 -10.07 -4.94
CA TRP A 31 -4.96 -9.32 -6.17
C TRP A 31 -5.47 -7.90 -5.89
N LEU A 32 -6.38 -7.73 -4.92
CA LEU A 32 -6.93 -6.42 -4.57
C LEU A 32 -5.95 -5.54 -3.78
N GLN A 33 -5.11 -6.13 -2.93
CA GLN A 33 -3.99 -5.44 -2.29
C GLN A 33 -3.03 -4.90 -3.36
N SER A 34 -2.63 -5.76 -4.31
CA SER A 34 -1.77 -5.40 -5.44
C SER A 34 -2.38 -4.30 -6.31
N LEU A 35 -3.69 -4.37 -6.59
CA LEU A 35 -4.41 -3.35 -7.34
C LEU A 35 -4.46 -2.01 -6.57
N ALA A 36 -4.73 -2.02 -5.27
CA ALA A 36 -4.77 -0.81 -4.45
C ALA A 36 -3.40 -0.12 -4.40
N LEU A 37 -2.32 -0.91 -4.27
CA LEU A 37 -0.94 -0.43 -4.38
C LEU A 37 -0.66 0.16 -5.76
N LEU A 38 -1.01 -0.54 -6.84
CA LEU A 38 -0.80 -0.08 -8.20
C LEU A 38 -1.51 1.26 -8.47
N ILE A 39 -2.77 1.40 -8.02
CA ILE A 39 -3.52 2.66 -8.12
C ILE A 39 -2.81 3.77 -7.35
N THR A 40 -2.32 3.49 -6.15
CA THR A 40 -1.57 4.44 -5.32
C THR A 40 -0.32 4.94 -6.05
N ILE A 41 0.48 4.02 -6.62
CA ILE A 41 1.67 4.34 -7.43
C ILE A 41 1.29 5.22 -8.61
N VAL A 42 0.27 4.82 -9.39
CA VAL A 42 -0.17 5.57 -10.58
C VAL A 42 -0.59 6.99 -10.21
N ILE A 43 -1.31 7.19 -9.10
CA ILE A 43 -1.69 8.52 -8.64
C ILE A 43 -0.46 9.40 -8.39
N PHE A 44 0.52 8.90 -7.62
CA PHE A 44 1.73 9.65 -7.31
C PHE A 44 2.61 9.89 -8.54
N VAL A 45 2.74 8.93 -9.45
CA VAL A 45 3.45 9.10 -10.73
C VAL A 45 2.77 10.14 -11.62
N LEU A 46 1.44 10.15 -11.68
CA LEU A 46 0.69 11.17 -12.42
C LEU A 46 0.85 12.56 -11.79
N MET A 47 1.01 12.65 -10.47
CA MET A 47 1.29 13.91 -9.78
C MET A 47 2.74 14.36 -10.00
N TYR A 48 3.70 13.44 -9.93
CA TYR A 48 5.11 13.67 -10.26
C TYR A 48 5.27 14.29 -11.65
N ARG A 49 4.52 13.81 -12.66
CA ARG A 49 4.58 14.41 -14.00
C ARG A 49 4.06 15.85 -14.05
N LYS A 50 3.09 16.20 -13.20
CA LYS A 50 2.37 17.49 -13.25
C LYS A 50 2.92 18.58 -12.32
N LEU A 51 3.48 18.21 -11.18
CA LEU A 51 3.89 19.14 -10.12
C LEU A 51 5.40 19.30 -10.12
N GLU A 52 5.92 20.29 -10.84
CA GLU A 52 7.36 20.48 -11.05
C GLU A 52 8.14 20.76 -9.76
N ASP A 53 7.55 21.53 -8.85
CA ASP A 53 8.16 21.97 -7.59
C ASP A 53 8.15 20.91 -6.49
N GLU A 54 7.47 19.78 -6.71
CA GLU A 54 7.30 18.70 -5.73
C GLU A 54 7.81 17.36 -6.28
N ARG A 55 8.41 17.35 -7.47
CA ARG A 55 8.75 16.12 -8.20
C ARG A 55 9.59 15.19 -7.37
N SER A 56 10.66 15.70 -6.77
CA SER A 56 11.59 14.85 -6.03
C SER A 56 10.93 14.18 -4.81
N GLY A 57 10.05 14.89 -4.10
CA GLY A 57 9.30 14.33 -2.97
C GLY A 57 8.24 13.32 -3.42
N LEU A 58 7.54 13.61 -4.52
CA LEU A 58 6.54 12.68 -5.10
C LEU A 58 7.21 11.42 -5.67
N ALA A 59 8.42 11.54 -6.21
CA ALA A 59 9.21 10.40 -6.67
C ALA A 59 9.61 9.49 -5.50
N LEU A 60 9.96 10.04 -4.34
CA LEU A 60 10.24 9.25 -3.13
C LEU A 60 9.00 8.48 -2.68
N ILE A 61 7.83 9.13 -2.65
CA ILE A 61 6.57 8.48 -2.26
C ILE A 61 6.19 7.39 -3.28
N ALA A 62 6.26 7.69 -4.59
CA ALA A 62 6.00 6.71 -5.63
C ALA A 62 6.98 5.54 -5.59
N GLY A 63 8.25 5.81 -5.30
CA GLY A 63 9.31 4.81 -5.14
C GLY A 63 9.08 3.88 -3.96
N PHE A 64 8.68 4.45 -2.82
CA PHE A 64 8.30 3.68 -1.62
C PHE A 64 7.14 2.72 -1.91
N PHE A 65 6.08 3.19 -2.58
CA PHE A 65 4.99 2.29 -2.97
C PHE A 65 5.40 1.30 -4.06
N GLY A 66 6.29 1.71 -4.97
CA GLY A 66 6.87 0.83 -5.97
C GLY A 66 7.64 -0.34 -5.36
N SER A 67 8.46 -0.09 -4.34
CA SER A 67 9.17 -1.17 -3.64
C SER A 67 8.21 -2.06 -2.86
N MET A 68 7.17 -1.50 -2.23
CA MET A 68 6.10 -2.29 -1.58
C MET A 68 5.34 -3.16 -2.58
N PHE A 69 5.08 -2.68 -3.80
CA PHE A 69 4.41 -3.46 -4.83
C PHE A 69 5.26 -4.66 -5.26
N PHE A 70 6.55 -4.48 -5.52
CA PHE A 70 7.42 -5.62 -5.85
C PHE A 70 7.52 -6.62 -4.71
N ARG A 71 7.57 -6.15 -3.45
CA ARG A 71 7.53 -7.02 -2.27
C ARG A 71 6.26 -7.88 -2.22
N GLU A 72 5.11 -7.33 -2.61
CA GLU A 72 3.84 -8.07 -2.65
C GLU A 72 3.80 -9.13 -3.76
N GLN A 73 4.66 -9.00 -4.77
CA GLN A 73 4.79 -9.96 -5.87
C GLN A 73 5.92 -10.95 -5.62
N ASP A 74 6.38 -11.11 -4.37
CA ASP A 74 7.49 -11.98 -4.02
C ASP A 74 7.25 -13.44 -4.42
N VAL A 75 6.02 -13.94 -4.29
CA VAL A 75 5.59 -15.28 -4.73
C VAL A 75 5.86 -15.49 -6.23
N TYR A 76 5.67 -14.48 -7.07
CA TYR A 76 5.86 -14.59 -8.52
C TYR A 76 7.28 -14.26 -8.98
N LEU A 77 7.96 -13.36 -8.26
CA LEU A 77 9.26 -12.83 -8.66
C LEU A 77 10.42 -13.63 -8.11
N ASN A 78 10.24 -14.27 -6.95
CA ASN A 78 11.29 -15.11 -6.40
C ASN A 78 11.30 -16.47 -7.08
N THR A 79 12.52 -16.90 -7.41
CA THR A 79 12.82 -18.29 -7.73
C THR A 79 13.73 -18.82 -6.62
N GLU A 80 13.82 -20.14 -6.44
CA GLU A 80 14.68 -20.77 -5.43
C GLU A 80 16.14 -20.27 -5.45
N THR A 81 16.60 -19.78 -6.60
CA THR A 81 17.98 -19.31 -6.83
C THR A 81 18.10 -17.80 -7.03
N PHE A 82 17.00 -17.05 -7.10
CA PHE A 82 17.02 -15.65 -7.52
C PHE A 82 16.02 -14.77 -6.73
N PRO A 83 16.49 -13.75 -6.01
CA PRO A 83 15.62 -12.83 -5.27
C PRO A 83 15.08 -11.73 -6.19
N GLY A 84 14.09 -12.07 -7.01
CA GLY A 84 13.60 -11.18 -8.06
C GLY A 84 13.01 -9.88 -7.53
N TRP A 85 12.21 -9.91 -6.46
CA TRP A 85 11.57 -8.70 -5.94
C TRP A 85 12.58 -7.71 -5.34
N GLU A 86 13.65 -8.22 -4.71
CA GLU A 86 14.69 -7.40 -4.09
C GLU A 86 15.46 -6.62 -5.15
N ILE A 87 15.76 -7.28 -6.27
CA ILE A 87 16.42 -6.67 -7.43
C ILE A 87 15.51 -5.62 -8.07
N CYS A 88 14.22 -5.92 -8.25
CA CYS A 88 13.25 -4.92 -8.72
C CYS A 88 13.17 -3.72 -7.77
N ALA A 89 13.12 -3.94 -6.46
CA ALA A 89 13.13 -2.88 -5.45
C ALA A 89 14.42 -2.05 -5.49
N LEU A 90 15.57 -2.68 -5.75
CA LEU A 90 16.85 -1.99 -5.92
C LEU A 90 16.85 -1.07 -7.16
N PHE A 91 16.29 -1.52 -8.28
CA PHE A 91 16.13 -0.67 -9.47
C PHE A 91 15.23 0.54 -9.21
N VAL A 92 14.11 0.34 -8.49
CA VAL A 92 13.24 1.44 -8.05
C VAL A 92 14.02 2.42 -7.18
N LEU A 93 14.76 1.92 -6.20
CA LEU A 93 15.56 2.75 -5.31
C LEU A 93 16.62 3.54 -6.07
N ALA A 94 17.36 2.90 -6.98
CA ALA A 94 18.37 3.55 -7.81
C ALA A 94 17.76 4.66 -8.69
N ALA A 95 16.60 4.41 -9.30
CA ALA A 95 15.90 5.41 -10.09
C ALA A 95 15.47 6.63 -9.26
N VAL A 96 14.92 6.39 -8.06
CA VAL A 96 14.51 7.45 -7.13
C VAL A 96 15.71 8.24 -6.63
N PHE A 97 16.80 7.55 -6.27
CA PHE A 97 18.04 8.19 -5.83
C PHE A 97 18.63 9.08 -6.93
N TYR A 98 18.65 8.60 -8.18
CA TYR A 98 19.08 9.39 -9.32
C TYR A 98 18.23 10.65 -9.52
N ILE A 99 16.90 10.56 -9.39
CA ILE A 99 16.00 11.71 -9.48
C ILE A 99 16.30 12.73 -8.37
N VAL A 100 16.44 12.27 -7.13
CA VAL A 100 16.74 13.14 -5.97
C VAL A 100 18.12 13.77 -6.10
N TYR A 101 19.13 13.03 -6.55
CA TYR A 101 20.47 13.55 -6.78
C TYR A 101 20.49 14.67 -7.84
N ARG A 102 19.77 14.47 -8.95
CA ARG A 102 19.70 15.45 -10.06
C ARG A 102 18.96 16.74 -9.71
N ARG A 103 17.99 16.67 -8.80
CA ARG A 103 17.11 17.81 -8.43
C ARG A 103 17.48 18.44 -7.09
N GLY A 104 18.27 17.75 -6.29
CA GLY A 104 18.71 18.20 -4.98
C GLY A 104 17.80 17.69 -3.85
N ILE A 105 18.44 17.36 -2.74
CA ILE A 105 17.78 16.85 -1.52
C ILE A 105 16.80 17.88 -0.95
N GLY A 106 17.07 19.18 -1.11
CA GLY A 106 16.17 20.25 -0.66
C GLY A 106 14.77 20.17 -1.30
N GLU A 107 14.69 19.91 -2.61
CA GLU A 107 13.41 19.75 -3.31
C GLU A 107 12.68 18.49 -2.84
N ALA A 108 13.41 17.41 -2.57
CA ALA A 108 12.87 16.17 -2.06
C ALA A 108 12.23 16.33 -0.66
N VAL A 109 12.96 16.97 0.26
CA VAL A 109 12.48 17.26 1.62
C VAL A 109 11.29 18.21 1.55
N HIS A 110 11.33 19.25 0.71
CA HIS A 110 10.22 20.17 0.55
C HIS A 110 8.95 19.50 0.02
N GLY A 111 9.07 18.65 -1.01
CA GLY A 111 7.95 17.89 -1.55
C GLY A 111 7.35 16.90 -0.54
N LEU A 112 8.20 16.23 0.24
CA LEU A 112 7.76 15.35 1.33
C LEU A 112 7.08 16.14 2.46
N ALA A 113 7.68 17.23 2.92
CA ALA A 113 7.10 18.09 3.96
C ALA A 113 5.72 18.59 3.56
N LYS A 114 5.57 19.00 2.30
CA LYS A 114 4.28 19.40 1.71
C LYS A 114 3.23 18.30 1.73
N PHE A 115 3.62 17.04 1.53
CA PHE A 115 2.71 15.90 1.65
C PHE A 115 2.36 15.63 3.12
N VAL A 116 3.36 15.61 4.01
CA VAL A 116 3.20 15.35 5.45
C VAL A 116 2.33 16.42 6.13
N SER A 117 2.48 17.68 5.75
CA SER A 117 1.66 18.79 6.27
C SER A 117 0.26 18.86 5.65
N SER A 118 -0.07 17.98 4.70
CA SER A 118 -1.40 17.97 4.09
C SER A 118 -2.41 17.21 4.96
N GLY A 119 -3.69 17.59 4.84
CA GLY A 119 -4.78 16.87 5.50
C GLY A 119 -4.96 15.42 5.05
N ALA A 120 -4.27 14.98 3.99
CA ALA A 120 -4.28 13.59 3.55
C ALA A 120 -3.32 12.70 4.34
N PHE A 121 -2.23 13.26 4.89
CA PHE A 121 -1.18 12.48 5.54
C PHE A 121 -1.65 11.62 6.73
N PRO A 122 -2.56 12.06 7.62
CA PRO A 122 -3.03 11.21 8.70
C PRO A 122 -3.61 9.87 8.22
N LEU A 123 -4.31 9.89 7.08
CA LEU A 123 -4.87 8.68 6.48
C LEU A 123 -3.77 7.76 5.92
N MET A 124 -2.73 8.35 5.31
CA MET A 124 -1.53 7.61 4.89
C MET A 124 -0.83 6.96 6.07
N ALA A 125 -0.59 7.73 7.13
CA ALA A 125 0.10 7.28 8.34
C ALA A 125 -0.67 6.14 9.02
N ALA A 126 -2.00 6.24 9.11
CA ALA A 126 -2.84 5.16 9.61
C ALA A 126 -2.70 3.89 8.76
N GLY A 127 -2.72 4.01 7.43
CA GLY A 127 -2.50 2.89 6.53
C GLY A 127 -1.13 2.23 6.73
N ILE A 128 -0.06 3.03 6.83
CA ILE A 128 1.30 2.53 7.08
C ILE A 128 1.41 1.85 8.44
N ALA A 129 0.78 2.41 9.48
CA ALA A 129 0.76 1.81 10.80
C ALA A 129 0.03 0.46 10.80
N MET A 130 -1.11 0.35 10.12
CA MET A 130 -1.81 -0.93 9.92
C MET A 130 -0.92 -1.92 9.18
N LEU A 131 -0.27 -1.52 8.10
CA LEU A 131 0.58 -2.43 7.34
C LEU A 131 1.82 -2.89 8.13
N LEU A 132 2.56 -1.99 8.77
CA LEU A 132 3.88 -2.31 9.31
C LEU A 132 3.87 -2.75 10.77
N VAL A 133 3.00 -2.14 11.59
CA VAL A 133 2.94 -2.42 13.03
C VAL A 133 1.98 -3.57 13.30
N TYR A 134 0.78 -3.50 12.71
CA TYR A 134 -0.25 -4.48 13.00
C TYR A 134 0.03 -5.84 12.34
N SER A 135 0.51 -5.87 11.10
CA SER A 135 0.97 -7.12 10.44
C SER A 135 2.02 -7.85 11.28
N ARG A 136 2.99 -7.13 11.88
CA ARG A 136 3.99 -7.77 12.76
C ARG A 136 3.45 -8.26 14.09
N LEU A 137 2.50 -7.54 14.69
CA LEU A 137 1.86 -7.99 15.93
C LEU A 137 1.07 -9.28 15.68
N TYR A 138 0.24 -9.32 14.64
CA TYR A 138 -0.58 -10.49 14.27
C TYR A 138 0.25 -11.66 13.72
N GLY A 139 1.28 -11.35 12.93
CA GLY A 139 2.21 -12.32 12.38
C GLY A 139 3.05 -13.00 13.46
N SER A 140 3.40 -12.28 14.55
CA SER A 140 4.13 -12.85 15.68
C SER A 140 3.38 -14.06 16.26
N GLY A 141 4.00 -15.23 16.18
CA GLY A 141 3.40 -16.48 16.67
C GLY A 141 3.00 -16.43 18.14
N TYR A 142 3.52 -15.47 18.91
CA TYR A 142 3.30 -15.28 20.34
C TYR A 142 1.85 -14.98 20.73
N LEU A 143 1.10 -14.22 19.93
CA LEU A 143 -0.33 -13.98 20.21
C LEU A 143 -1.15 -15.25 20.02
N TRP A 144 -0.80 -16.03 19.01
CA TRP A 144 -1.54 -17.22 18.62
C TRP A 144 -1.12 -18.46 19.41
N SER A 145 0.13 -18.55 19.86
CA SER A 145 0.64 -19.68 20.65
C SER A 145 -0.05 -19.83 22.00
N ASN A 146 -0.73 -18.79 22.49
CA ASN A 146 -1.53 -18.85 23.72
C ASN A 146 -3.01 -19.16 23.46
N ILE A 147 -3.49 -19.01 22.23
CA ILE A 147 -4.87 -19.28 21.82
C ILE A 147 -4.99 -20.72 21.28
N ILE A 148 -3.95 -21.20 20.59
CA ILE A 148 -3.87 -22.51 19.96
C ILE A 148 -3.14 -23.51 20.88
N ILE A 149 -3.47 -23.51 22.17
CA ILE A 149 -2.99 -24.54 23.10
C ILE A 149 -4.11 -25.58 23.22
N ASP A 150 -3.79 -26.84 22.93
CA ASP A 150 -4.66 -28.01 23.18
C ASP A 150 -5.88 -28.13 22.23
N THR A 151 -5.65 -27.99 20.93
CA THR A 151 -6.67 -28.18 19.88
C THR A 151 -6.37 -29.39 18.99
N ASN A 152 -7.42 -30.09 18.54
CA ASN A 152 -7.30 -31.21 17.60
C ASN A 152 -6.74 -30.74 16.23
N ASP A 153 -6.16 -31.65 15.43
CA ASP A 153 -5.53 -31.33 14.13
C ASP A 153 -6.45 -30.52 13.18
N GLU A 154 -7.74 -30.84 13.12
CA GLU A 154 -8.72 -30.10 12.29
C GLU A 154 -8.94 -28.65 12.78
N MET A 155 -8.95 -28.45 14.10
CA MET A 155 -9.14 -27.12 14.71
C MET A 155 -7.88 -26.26 14.54
N HIS A 156 -6.69 -26.87 14.57
CA HIS A 156 -5.44 -26.20 14.22
C HIS A 156 -5.50 -25.62 12.80
N GLU A 157 -5.93 -26.41 11.81
CA GLU A 157 -6.01 -25.96 10.42
C GLU A 157 -7.00 -24.80 10.25
N LEU A 158 -8.15 -24.86 10.91
CA LEU A 158 -9.15 -23.78 10.90
C LEU A 158 -8.62 -22.49 11.52
N LEU A 159 -7.94 -22.57 12.68
CA LEU A 159 -7.35 -21.42 13.36
C LEU A 159 -6.22 -20.79 12.53
N HIS A 160 -5.41 -21.59 11.85
CA HIS A 160 -4.39 -21.10 10.92
C HIS A 160 -4.99 -20.39 9.70
N LYS A 161 -6.06 -20.92 9.11
CA LYS A 161 -6.79 -20.27 8.02
C LYS A 161 -7.43 -18.95 8.47
N ALA A 162 -8.07 -18.93 9.64
CA ALA A 162 -8.67 -17.72 10.21
C ALA A 162 -7.62 -16.63 10.51
N LYS A 163 -6.44 -17.03 11.03
CA LYS A 163 -5.31 -16.12 11.23
C LYS A 163 -4.89 -15.48 9.91
N ARG A 164 -4.60 -16.28 8.87
CA ARG A 164 -4.17 -15.77 7.56
C ARG A 164 -5.20 -14.83 6.96
N MET A 165 -6.47 -15.23 6.97
CA MET A 165 -7.57 -14.39 6.50
C MET A 165 -7.62 -13.04 7.24
N SER A 166 -7.46 -13.05 8.56
CA SER A 166 -7.41 -11.82 9.36
C SER A 166 -6.20 -10.96 8.97
N GLU A 167 -5.02 -11.56 8.82
CA GLU A 167 -3.78 -10.88 8.44
C GLU A 167 -3.93 -10.20 7.06
N GLU A 168 -4.30 -10.96 6.03
CA GLU A 168 -4.54 -10.48 4.65
C GLU A 168 -5.59 -9.35 4.62
N SER A 169 -6.67 -9.48 5.41
CA SER A 169 -7.74 -8.47 5.47
C SER A 169 -7.26 -7.13 6.05
N THR A 170 -6.36 -7.18 7.04
CA THR A 170 -5.83 -5.99 7.72
C THR A 170 -4.78 -5.28 6.88
N GLU A 171 -4.00 -6.05 6.11
CA GLU A 171 -3.07 -5.51 5.11
C GLU A 171 -3.82 -4.81 3.97
N LEU A 172 -4.90 -5.42 3.46
CA LEU A 172 -5.77 -4.78 2.47
C LEU A 172 -6.35 -3.47 3.00
N LEU A 173 -6.83 -3.45 4.24
CA LEU A 173 -7.30 -2.22 4.88
C LEU A 173 -6.21 -1.15 4.89
N GLY A 174 -4.98 -1.52 5.26
CA GLY A 174 -3.80 -0.65 5.21
C GLY A 174 -3.61 -0.02 3.83
N TYR A 175 -3.57 -0.84 2.77
CA TYR A 175 -3.39 -0.36 1.41
C TYR A 175 -4.56 0.51 0.91
N VAL A 176 -5.78 0.20 1.32
CA VAL A 176 -6.95 1.02 0.98
C VAL A 176 -6.87 2.41 1.63
N LEU A 177 -6.45 2.51 2.90
CA LEU A 177 -6.25 3.80 3.55
C LEU A 177 -5.18 4.63 2.83
N MET A 178 -4.06 4.00 2.45
CA MET A 178 -3.00 4.66 1.66
C MET A 178 -3.51 5.15 0.30
N MET A 179 -4.30 4.32 -0.40
CA MET A 179 -4.90 4.66 -1.68
C MET A 179 -5.88 5.84 -1.55
N LEU A 180 -6.75 5.83 -0.54
CA LEU A 180 -7.66 6.94 -0.25
C LEU A 180 -6.89 8.23 0.07
N SER A 181 -5.79 8.13 0.82
CA SER A 181 -4.91 9.26 1.06
C SER A 181 -4.31 9.82 -0.24
N ALA A 182 -3.90 8.96 -1.18
CA ALA A 182 -3.37 9.39 -2.46
C ALA A 182 -4.42 10.15 -3.30
N PHE A 183 -5.65 9.64 -3.35
CA PHE A 183 -6.77 10.33 -4.00
C PHE A 183 -7.06 11.69 -3.35
N PHE A 184 -7.11 11.72 -2.02
CA PHE A 184 -7.41 12.95 -1.29
C PHE A 184 -6.30 14.00 -1.47
N TYR A 185 -5.04 13.59 -1.41
CA TYR A 185 -3.90 14.48 -1.68
C TYR A 185 -3.94 15.04 -3.11
N ARG A 186 -4.25 14.20 -4.10
CA ARG A 186 -4.44 14.64 -5.49
C ARG A 186 -5.57 15.66 -5.62
N TYR A 187 -6.67 15.47 -4.90
CA TYR A 187 -7.80 16.40 -4.89
C TYR A 187 -7.38 17.75 -4.30
N LEU A 188 -6.74 17.78 -3.13
CA LEU A 188 -6.24 19.00 -2.49
C LEU A 188 -5.31 19.78 -3.43
N ARG A 189 -4.34 19.11 -4.06
CA ARG A 189 -3.42 19.77 -5.00
C ARG A 189 -4.10 20.33 -6.24
N ARG A 190 -5.15 19.67 -6.76
CA ARG A 190 -5.92 20.21 -7.88
C ARG A 190 -6.62 21.51 -7.49
N GLU A 191 -7.19 21.58 -6.29
CA GLU A 191 -7.86 22.78 -5.79
C GLU A 191 -6.85 23.92 -5.53
N ASP A 192 -5.69 23.63 -4.95
CA ASP A 192 -4.61 24.61 -4.77
C ASP A 192 -4.17 25.25 -6.10
N ILE A 193 -3.94 24.42 -7.13
CA ILE A 193 -3.55 24.89 -8.47
C ILE A 193 -4.65 25.77 -9.10
N LYS A 194 -5.93 25.41 -8.94
CA LYS A 194 -7.05 26.22 -9.44
C LYS A 194 -7.08 27.60 -8.77
N LYS A 195 -6.94 27.65 -7.44
CA LYS A 195 -6.91 28.91 -6.67
C LYS A 195 -5.78 29.83 -7.12
N LEU A 196 -4.57 29.28 -7.29
CA LEU A 196 -3.40 30.03 -7.76
C LEU A 196 -3.60 30.62 -9.16
N LYS A 197 -4.25 29.88 -10.07
CA LYS A 197 -4.58 30.38 -11.42
C LYS A 197 -5.68 31.44 -11.41
N SER A 198 -6.65 31.34 -10.51
CA SER A 198 -7.72 32.33 -10.34
C SER A 198 -7.18 33.66 -9.84
N ASN A 199 -6.34 33.64 -8.79
CA ASN A 199 -5.74 34.86 -8.24
C ASN A 199 -4.82 35.58 -9.25
N LYS A 200 -4.13 34.83 -10.12
CA LYS A 200 -3.33 35.44 -11.20
C LYS A 200 -4.17 36.10 -12.31
N LYS A 201 -5.44 35.73 -12.46
CA LYS A 201 -6.35 36.32 -13.46
C LYS A 201 -7.08 37.56 -12.96
N ASN A 202 -7.23 37.72 -11.65
CA ASN A 202 -7.81 38.89 -10.99
C ASN A 202 -6.76 39.56 -10.09
N PRO A 203 -5.76 40.26 -10.65
CA PRO A 203 -4.77 41.00 -9.88
C PRO A 203 -5.37 42.18 -9.11
#